data_AF-A0ABD0UDP6-F1
#
_entry.id   AF-A0ABD0UDP6-F1
#
_cell.length_a   1.000
_cell.length_b   1.000
_cell.length_c   1.000
_cell.angle_alpha   90.00
_cell.angle_beta   90.00
_cell.angle_gamma   90.00
#
_symmetry.space_group_name_H-M   'P 1'
#
loop_
_entity.id
_entity.type
_entity.pdbx_description
1 polymer ?
#
loop_
_entity_poly.entity_id
_entity_poly.type
_entity_poly.pdbx_seq_one_letter_code
_entity_poly.pdbx_strand_id
1 'polypeptide(L)'
;MATYPPRHSFTSNEIHDIDIVNNTIAMVPESYSSHQHRLLPITLPPFLLRKVVSEIISTFLLVFVSCGVAALHMSDDTRVSQLGASIASGLIVTVMIYSVGHISGAHMNPAVTFAFAVSKHGQFPWIQVPFYWLAQLTGAIISSFVLKALLHPIKNLGTTTPAGTPLQALITEIVVTFIMMFVTSAVATDTRAVGELAGLAVGSAVCINSILAGPVSGGSMNPARTLGPALASNRFNSLWVYFLGPVVGTLLASFSYNFIRFDKSRKSEPQKTPSLKLRRLQSQEAASAADASDIA
;
A
#
# COMPACT_ATOMS: atom_id res chain seq x y z
N MET A 1 -66.31 13.41 -11.05
CA MET A 1 -65.50 13.41 -9.82
C MET A 1 -64.79 12.06 -9.77
N ALA A 2 -63.59 11.97 -10.35
CA ALA A 2 -62.84 10.73 -10.46
C ALA A 2 -61.44 10.98 -9.89
N THR A 3 -61.17 10.26 -8.80
CA THR A 3 -60.00 10.34 -7.95
C THR A 3 -58.81 9.63 -8.58
N TYR A 4 -57.64 10.26 -8.52
CA TYR A 4 -56.33 9.69 -8.89
C TYR A 4 -56.02 8.39 -8.12
N PRO A 5 -55.43 7.37 -8.76
CA PRO A 5 -54.70 6.32 -8.05
C PRO A 5 -53.23 6.73 -7.77
N PRO A 6 -52.60 6.20 -6.70
CA PRO A 6 -51.27 6.59 -6.24
C PRO A 6 -50.12 5.93 -7.01
N ARG A 7 -48.94 6.57 -6.92
CA ARG A 7 -47.66 6.21 -7.55
C ARG A 7 -47.17 4.82 -7.17
N HIS A 8 -46.80 4.00 -8.17
CA HIS A 8 -45.93 2.84 -7.99
C HIS A 8 -44.46 3.23 -8.20
N SER A 9 -43.63 2.74 -7.29
CA SER A 9 -42.18 2.83 -7.22
C SER A 9 -41.49 2.13 -8.39
N PHE A 10 -40.63 2.86 -9.12
CA PHE A 10 -39.66 2.24 -10.03
C PHE A 10 -38.48 1.72 -9.20
N THR A 11 -38.46 0.41 -8.97
CA THR A 11 -37.25 -0.35 -8.67
C THR A 11 -37.15 -1.45 -9.72
N SER A 12 -36.16 -1.39 -10.61
CA SER A 12 -35.80 -2.52 -11.48
C SER A 12 -34.31 -2.44 -11.78
N ASN A 13 -33.61 -3.47 -11.31
CA ASN A 13 -32.19 -3.73 -11.51
C ASN A 13 -31.95 -4.18 -12.95
N GLU A 14 -31.14 -3.43 -13.72
CA GLU A 14 -30.55 -3.90 -14.98
C GLU A 14 -29.09 -4.34 -14.73
N ILE A 15 -28.89 -5.60 -14.35
CA ILE A 15 -27.62 -6.31 -14.54
C ILE A 15 -27.96 -7.78 -14.84
N HIS A 16 -28.35 -8.07 -16.08
CA HIS A 16 -28.49 -9.46 -16.55
C HIS A 16 -28.31 -9.63 -18.07
N ASP A 17 -27.37 -8.90 -18.69
CA ASP A 17 -27.04 -9.06 -20.13
C ASP A 17 -25.53 -9.16 -20.40
N ILE A 18 -24.78 -9.92 -19.59
CA ILE A 18 -23.35 -10.21 -19.85
C ILE A 18 -23.09 -11.69 -20.20
N ASP A 19 -24.05 -12.60 -20.00
CA ASP A 19 -23.80 -14.04 -20.15
C ASP A 19 -24.07 -14.64 -21.55
N ILE A 20 -24.43 -13.83 -22.56
CA ILE A 20 -24.80 -14.35 -23.89
C ILE A 20 -23.64 -14.29 -24.92
N VAL A 21 -22.54 -13.57 -24.65
CA VAL A 21 -21.44 -13.40 -25.64
C VAL A 21 -20.40 -14.53 -25.63
N ASN A 22 -20.44 -15.45 -24.66
CA ASN A 22 -19.38 -16.47 -24.51
C ASN A 22 -19.57 -17.77 -25.30
N ASN A 23 -20.68 -17.96 -26.03
CA ASN A 23 -21.00 -19.28 -26.61
C ASN A 23 -20.89 -19.37 -28.15
N THR A 24 -20.08 -18.51 -28.78
CA THR A 24 -19.89 -18.53 -30.25
C THR A 24 -18.42 -18.42 -30.66
N ILE A 25 -17.56 -19.29 -30.11
CA ILE A 25 -16.31 -19.66 -30.77
C ILE A 25 -16.30 -21.17 -30.96
N ALA A 26 -16.52 -21.55 -32.21
CA ALA A 26 -16.71 -22.90 -32.69
C ALA A 26 -15.43 -23.76 -32.59
N MET A 27 -15.70 -25.06 -32.44
CA MET A 27 -14.89 -26.23 -32.77
C MET A 27 -13.63 -25.97 -33.60
N VAL A 28 -12.47 -26.30 -33.01
CA VAL A 28 -11.21 -26.53 -33.73
C VAL A 28 -10.82 -28.00 -33.51
N PRO A 29 -10.47 -28.78 -34.56
CA PRO A 29 -10.15 -30.20 -34.40
C PRO A 29 -8.80 -30.40 -33.69
N GLU A 30 -8.73 -31.41 -32.82
CA GLU A 30 -7.48 -31.94 -32.28
C GLU A 30 -6.65 -32.58 -33.40
N SER A 31 -5.57 -31.93 -33.82
CA SER A 31 -4.27 -32.55 -34.14
C SER A 31 -3.32 -31.53 -34.74
N TYR A 32 -2.24 -31.21 -34.03
CA TYR A 32 -0.86 -31.11 -34.55
C TYR A 32 0.08 -30.80 -33.38
N SER A 33 0.93 -31.77 -33.06
CA SER A 33 2.08 -31.59 -32.16
C SER A 33 3.21 -30.90 -32.92
N SER A 34 3.75 -29.81 -32.39
CA SER A 34 5.18 -29.49 -32.50
C SER A 34 5.56 -28.33 -31.58
N HIS A 35 6.53 -28.59 -30.69
CA HIS A 35 7.39 -27.66 -29.97
C HIS A 35 6.99 -26.16 -29.95
N GLN A 36 5.97 -25.82 -29.17
CA GLN A 36 5.85 -24.45 -28.68
C GLN A 36 6.93 -24.23 -27.62
N HIS A 37 7.93 -23.40 -27.97
CA HIS A 37 8.69 -22.68 -26.97
C HIS A 37 7.67 -22.06 -26.01
N ARG A 38 7.65 -22.55 -24.77
CA ARG A 38 6.83 -22.02 -23.69
C ARG A 38 7.40 -20.66 -23.31
N LEU A 39 7.21 -19.66 -24.17
CA LEU A 39 7.29 -18.27 -23.80
C LEU A 39 6.19 -18.12 -22.76
N LEU A 40 6.58 -18.07 -21.49
CA LEU A 40 5.66 -17.73 -20.40
C LEU A 40 4.93 -16.45 -20.85
N PRO A 41 3.61 -16.49 -21.08
CA PRO A 41 2.90 -15.26 -21.39
C PRO A 41 3.10 -14.34 -20.20
N ILE A 42 3.76 -13.21 -20.41
CA ILE A 42 3.89 -12.17 -19.39
C ILE A 42 2.48 -11.64 -19.17
N THR A 43 1.77 -12.22 -18.21
CA THR A 43 0.43 -11.80 -17.83
C THR A 43 0.56 -10.54 -16.97
N LEU A 44 0.34 -9.39 -17.61
CA LEU A 44 0.26 -8.12 -16.91
C LEU A 44 -0.94 -8.16 -15.95
N PRO A 45 -0.78 -7.68 -14.71
CA PRO A 45 -1.88 -7.63 -13.77
C PRO A 45 -2.98 -6.68 -14.25
N PRO A 46 -4.26 -6.95 -13.88
CA PRO A 46 -5.38 -6.15 -14.34
C PRO A 46 -5.23 -4.69 -13.88
N PHE A 47 -5.63 -3.77 -14.76
CA PHE A 47 -5.65 -2.33 -14.52
C PHE A 47 -4.28 -1.70 -14.19
N LEU A 48 -3.16 -2.32 -14.61
CA LEU A 48 -1.81 -1.80 -14.35
C LEU A 48 -1.65 -0.32 -14.72
N LEU A 49 -2.18 0.12 -15.87
CA LEU A 49 -2.11 1.53 -16.28
C LEU A 49 -2.74 2.48 -15.24
N ARG A 50 -3.91 2.11 -14.68
CA ARG A 50 -4.59 2.93 -13.65
C ARG A 50 -3.75 2.99 -12.39
N LYS A 51 -3.12 1.89 -12.00
CA LYS A 51 -2.22 1.83 -10.84
C LYS A 51 -0.97 2.70 -11.03
N VAL A 52 -0.36 2.65 -12.21
CA VAL A 52 0.80 3.47 -12.58
C VAL A 52 0.46 4.96 -12.54
N VAL A 53 -0.65 5.37 -13.16
CA VAL A 53 -1.10 6.77 -13.13
C VAL A 53 -1.41 7.23 -11.71
N SER A 54 -2.05 6.37 -10.91
CA SER A 54 -2.30 6.61 -9.49
C SER A 54 -1.00 6.88 -8.73
N GLU A 55 0.02 6.03 -8.89
CA GLU A 55 1.33 6.22 -8.25
C GLU A 55 2.04 7.51 -8.68
N ILE A 56 1.96 7.89 -9.97
CA ILE A 56 2.50 9.18 -10.45
C ILE A 56 1.84 10.34 -9.69
N ILE A 57 0.50 10.38 -9.67
CA ILE A 57 -0.27 11.47 -9.05
C ILE A 57 -0.01 11.52 -7.54
N SER A 58 -0.06 10.37 -6.87
CA SER A 58 0.12 10.33 -5.42
C SER A 58 1.55 10.68 -5.00
N THR A 59 2.57 10.23 -5.72
CA THR A 59 3.95 10.63 -5.43
C THR A 59 4.21 12.09 -5.77
N PHE A 60 3.59 12.62 -6.85
CA PHE A 60 3.63 14.05 -7.13
C PHE A 60 3.09 14.87 -5.96
N LEU A 61 1.89 14.54 -5.45
CA LEU A 61 1.26 15.27 -4.36
C LEU A 61 2.03 15.12 -3.04
N LEU A 62 2.52 13.91 -2.74
CA LEU A 62 3.39 13.64 -1.60
C LEU A 62 4.63 14.54 -1.62
N VAL A 63 5.37 14.56 -2.73
CA VAL A 63 6.60 15.36 -2.86
C VAL A 63 6.27 16.84 -2.88
N PHE A 64 5.18 17.25 -3.52
CA PHE A 64 4.79 18.65 -3.62
C PHE A 64 4.55 19.25 -2.24
N VAL A 65 3.79 18.55 -1.41
CA VAL A 65 3.51 19.02 -0.04
C VAL A 65 4.73 18.84 0.85
N SER A 66 5.27 17.62 0.98
CA SER A 66 6.34 17.34 1.96
C SER A 66 7.65 18.08 1.67
N CYS A 67 8.08 18.14 0.41
CA CYS A 67 9.27 18.91 0.04
C CYS A 67 8.99 20.41 -0.01
N GLY A 68 7.79 20.83 -0.39
CA GLY A 68 7.40 22.24 -0.41
C GLY A 68 7.40 22.88 0.98
N VAL A 69 6.78 22.23 1.96
CA VAL A 69 6.78 22.72 3.36
C VAL A 69 8.18 22.67 3.97
N ALA A 70 8.98 21.65 3.64
CA ALA A 70 10.38 21.59 4.05
C ALA A 70 11.21 22.72 3.43
N ALA A 71 11.03 23.02 2.15
CA ALA A 71 11.70 24.13 1.47
C ALA A 71 11.36 25.48 2.11
N LEU A 72 10.08 25.71 2.42
CA LEU A 72 9.63 26.91 3.11
C LEU A 72 10.27 27.02 4.49
N HIS A 73 10.22 25.96 5.30
CA HIS A 73 10.85 25.91 6.62
C HIS A 73 12.36 26.21 6.56
N MET A 74 13.09 25.56 5.64
CA MET A 74 14.54 25.74 5.49
C MET A 74 14.91 27.13 4.97
N SER A 75 14.01 27.79 4.25
CA SER A 75 14.23 29.16 3.77
C SER A 75 13.99 30.21 4.85
N ASP A 76 12.96 29.99 5.68
CA ASP A 76 12.46 30.94 6.67
C ASP A 76 11.50 30.18 7.62
N ASP A 77 11.97 29.89 8.83
CA ASP A 77 11.24 29.09 9.82
C ASP A 77 10.01 29.81 10.40
N THR A 78 9.91 31.13 10.19
CA THR A 78 8.73 31.93 10.56
C THR A 78 7.54 31.67 9.65
N ARG A 79 7.77 31.19 8.41
CA ARG A 79 6.70 30.84 7.45
C ARG A 79 6.09 29.49 7.77
N VAL A 80 6.94 28.51 8.04
CA VAL A 80 6.56 27.14 8.38
C VAL A 80 7.54 26.62 9.42
N SER A 81 7.02 26.24 10.59
CA SER A 81 7.84 25.62 11.63
C SER A 81 8.21 24.18 11.26
N GLN A 82 9.27 23.65 11.87
CA GLN A 82 9.69 22.26 11.69
C GLN A 82 8.56 21.27 12.04
N LEU A 83 7.79 21.58 13.09
CA LEU A 83 6.62 20.80 13.49
C LEU A 83 5.54 20.87 12.40
N GLY A 84 5.24 22.05 11.87
CA GLY A 84 4.28 22.23 10.78
C GLY A 84 4.67 21.46 9.52
N ALA A 85 5.95 21.51 9.14
CA ALA A 85 6.47 20.74 8.01
C ALA A 85 6.33 19.22 8.20
N SER A 86 6.57 18.73 9.42
CA SER A 86 6.44 17.31 9.76
C SER A 86 5.00 16.83 9.80
N ILE A 87 4.09 17.64 10.36
CA ILE A 87 2.65 17.36 10.36
C ILE A 87 2.12 17.30 8.93
N ALA A 88 2.44 18.29 8.09
CA ALA A 88 2.02 18.31 6.70
C ALA A 88 2.56 17.09 5.91
N SER A 89 3.81 16.70 6.15
CA SER A 89 4.42 15.52 5.52
C SER A 89 3.74 14.21 5.89
N GLY A 90 3.30 14.04 7.14
CA GLY A 90 2.52 12.87 7.53
C GLY A 90 1.07 12.91 7.05
N LEU A 91 0.41 14.08 7.13
CA LEU A 91 -0.98 14.24 6.70
C LEU A 91 -1.14 13.99 5.20
N ILE A 92 -0.22 14.44 4.35
CA ILE A 92 -0.32 14.15 2.92
C ILE A 92 -0.25 12.65 2.63
N VAL A 93 0.55 11.88 3.38
CA VAL A 93 0.57 10.41 3.28
C VAL A 93 -0.78 9.82 3.66
N THR A 94 -1.37 10.25 4.79
CA THR A 94 -2.72 9.83 5.19
C THR A 94 -3.74 10.08 4.08
N VAL A 95 -3.76 11.30 3.54
CA VAL A 95 -4.71 11.71 2.50
C VAL A 95 -4.54 10.84 1.24
N MET A 96 -3.31 10.59 0.80
CA MET A 96 -3.06 9.77 -0.40
C MET A 96 -3.43 8.30 -0.19
N ILE A 97 -3.16 7.72 0.98
CA ILE A 97 -3.55 6.33 1.26
C ILE A 97 -5.07 6.19 1.22
N TYR A 98 -5.83 7.11 1.83
CA TYR A 98 -7.29 7.05 1.74
C TYR A 98 -7.83 7.34 0.34
N SER A 99 -7.18 8.25 -0.40
CA SER A 99 -7.66 8.66 -1.72
C SER A 99 -7.40 7.61 -2.80
N VAL A 100 -6.22 6.98 -2.80
CA VAL A 100 -5.78 6.10 -3.90
C VAL A 100 -5.27 4.74 -3.46
N GLY A 101 -5.27 4.43 -2.15
CA GLY A 101 -4.85 3.14 -1.62
C GLY A 101 -5.67 1.98 -2.18
N HIS A 102 -6.97 2.17 -2.39
CA HIS A 102 -7.84 1.17 -3.03
C HIS A 102 -7.59 0.99 -4.54
N ILE A 103 -6.83 1.89 -5.17
CA ILE A 103 -6.48 1.84 -6.60
C ILE A 103 -5.12 1.17 -6.80
N SER A 104 -4.05 1.74 -6.24
CA SER A 104 -2.66 1.26 -6.45
C SER A 104 -2.04 0.59 -5.22
N GLY A 105 -2.66 0.68 -4.05
CA GLY A 105 -2.01 0.40 -2.76
C GLY A 105 -1.29 1.62 -2.18
N ALA A 106 -1.22 2.74 -2.91
CA ALA A 106 -0.58 3.99 -2.51
C ALA A 106 0.84 3.78 -1.95
N HIS A 107 1.70 3.07 -2.69
CA HIS A 107 3.06 2.79 -2.22
C HIS A 107 3.86 4.09 -2.11
N MET A 108 3.77 4.92 -3.16
CA MET A 108 4.40 6.24 -3.28
C MET A 108 5.91 6.28 -3.02
N ASN A 109 6.55 5.12 -2.92
CA ASN A 109 7.88 4.94 -2.36
C ASN A 109 8.53 3.67 -2.96
N PRO A 110 9.69 3.81 -3.62
CA PRO A 110 10.40 2.68 -4.21
C PRO A 110 10.79 1.60 -3.20
N ALA A 111 11.18 1.99 -1.98
CA ALA A 111 11.57 1.06 -0.93
C ALA A 111 10.38 0.25 -0.41
N VAL A 112 9.22 0.89 -0.22
CA VAL A 112 7.96 0.22 0.18
C VAL A 112 7.52 -0.76 -0.90
N THR A 113 7.57 -0.34 -2.17
CA THR A 113 7.25 -1.21 -3.32
C THR A 113 8.13 -2.45 -3.35
N PHE A 114 9.42 -2.27 -3.11
CA PHE A 114 10.38 -3.37 -3.05
C PHE A 114 10.09 -4.31 -1.88
N ALA A 115 9.86 -3.77 -0.69
CA ALA A 115 9.57 -4.58 0.49
C ALA A 115 8.28 -5.41 0.33
N PHE A 116 7.23 -4.86 -0.29
CA PHE A 116 6.01 -5.62 -0.59
C PHE A 116 6.22 -6.72 -1.63
N ALA A 117 7.12 -6.53 -2.61
CA ALA A 117 7.47 -7.57 -3.58
C ALA A 117 8.30 -8.70 -2.97
N VAL A 118 9.20 -8.38 -2.02
CA VAL A 118 10.04 -9.35 -1.31
C VAL A 118 9.25 -10.13 -0.26
N SER A 119 8.30 -9.48 0.42
CA SER A 119 7.55 -10.11 1.50
C SER A 119 6.63 -11.22 1.02
N LYS A 120 6.78 -12.41 1.62
CA LYS A 120 6.08 -13.66 1.28
C LYS A 120 4.54 -13.55 1.26
N HIS A 121 3.97 -12.56 1.95
CA HIS A 121 2.53 -12.31 2.02
C HIS A 121 2.13 -10.96 1.43
N GLY A 122 3.09 -10.16 0.94
CA GLY A 122 2.79 -8.87 0.29
C GLY A 122 2.03 -9.04 -1.02
N GLN A 123 1.99 -10.26 -1.58
CA GLN A 123 1.31 -10.65 -2.82
C GLN A 123 1.58 -9.69 -4.00
N PHE A 124 2.58 -8.81 -3.90
CA PHE A 124 2.82 -7.77 -4.90
C PHE A 124 3.62 -8.37 -6.05
N PRO A 125 3.04 -8.47 -7.25
CA PRO A 125 3.70 -9.09 -8.39
C PRO A 125 4.98 -8.35 -8.77
N TRP A 126 6.11 -9.07 -8.82
CA TRP A 126 7.41 -8.53 -9.21
C TRP A 126 7.41 -7.78 -10.55
N ILE A 127 6.53 -8.20 -11.48
CA ILE A 127 6.36 -7.53 -12.78
C ILE A 127 5.88 -6.07 -12.63
N GLN A 128 5.19 -5.71 -11.54
CA GLN A 128 4.71 -4.34 -11.31
C GLN A 128 5.78 -3.40 -10.72
N VAL A 129 6.80 -3.95 -10.06
CA VAL A 129 7.85 -3.19 -9.37
C VAL A 129 8.51 -2.14 -10.27
N PRO A 130 9.01 -2.48 -11.49
CA PRO A 130 9.64 -1.46 -12.34
C PRO A 130 8.66 -0.36 -12.77
N PHE A 131 7.40 -0.69 -13.04
CA PHE A 131 6.40 0.30 -13.42
C PHE A 131 6.07 1.26 -12.26
N TYR A 132 5.97 0.75 -11.03
CA TYR A 132 5.76 1.56 -9.84
C TYR A 132 6.96 2.45 -9.55
N TRP A 133 8.20 1.94 -9.66
CA TRP A 133 9.39 2.75 -9.51
C TRP A 133 9.45 3.89 -10.53
N LEU A 134 9.21 3.60 -11.81
CA LEU A 134 9.17 4.63 -12.84
C LEU A 134 8.06 5.67 -12.57
N ALA A 135 6.88 5.23 -12.14
CA ALA A 135 5.78 6.12 -11.77
C ALA A 135 6.15 7.08 -10.63
N GLN A 136 6.69 6.52 -9.53
CA GLN A 136 7.05 7.27 -8.33
C GLN A 136 8.18 8.27 -8.63
N LEU A 137 9.21 7.84 -9.36
CA LEU A 137 10.31 8.72 -9.77
C LEU A 137 9.80 9.85 -10.68
N THR A 138 8.93 9.54 -11.64
CA THR A 138 8.34 10.53 -12.54
C THR A 138 7.52 11.57 -11.76
N GLY A 139 6.63 11.12 -10.87
CA GLY A 139 5.83 12.02 -10.03
C GLY A 139 6.69 12.94 -9.15
N ALA A 140 7.72 12.37 -8.51
CA ALA A 140 8.65 13.12 -7.66
C ALA A 140 9.45 14.18 -8.44
N ILE A 141 9.93 13.84 -9.64
CA ILE A 141 10.69 14.76 -10.50
C ILE A 141 9.79 15.91 -10.96
N ILE A 142 8.60 15.60 -11.51
CA ILE A 142 7.66 16.63 -11.99
C ILE A 142 7.32 17.59 -10.85
N SER A 143 6.95 17.05 -9.67
CA SER A 143 6.63 17.86 -8.50
C SER A 143 7.78 18.79 -8.10
N SER A 144 9.01 18.28 -8.11
CA SER A 144 10.17 19.04 -7.67
C SER A 144 10.51 20.20 -8.63
N PHE A 145 10.33 20.02 -9.94
CA PHE A 145 10.49 21.10 -10.91
C PHE A 145 9.34 22.11 -10.87
N VAL A 146 8.12 21.68 -10.56
CA VAL A 146 7.00 22.59 -10.28
C VAL A 146 7.31 23.43 -9.04
N LEU A 147 7.77 22.82 -7.94
CA LEU A 147 8.19 23.55 -6.74
C LEU A 147 9.32 24.53 -7.03
N LYS A 148 10.30 24.17 -7.88
CA LYS A 148 11.37 25.07 -8.32
C LYS A 148 10.84 26.35 -8.98
N ALA A 149 9.81 26.21 -9.81
CA ALA A 149 9.17 27.35 -10.48
C ALA A 149 8.36 28.20 -9.50
N LEU A 150 7.58 27.57 -8.61
CA LEU A 150 6.69 28.27 -7.69
C LEU A 150 7.39 28.95 -6.52
N LEU A 151 8.49 28.37 -6.03
CA LEU A 151 9.17 28.83 -4.81
C LEU A 151 10.40 29.69 -5.09
N HIS A 152 10.56 30.22 -6.31
CA HIS A 152 11.67 31.12 -6.62
C HIS A 152 11.71 32.32 -5.63
N PRO A 153 12.87 32.68 -5.04
CA PRO A 153 14.24 32.24 -5.34
C PRO A 153 14.80 31.11 -4.46
N ILE A 154 13.97 30.32 -3.76
CA ILE A 154 14.41 29.23 -2.88
C ILE A 154 15.18 28.18 -3.69
N LYS A 155 16.48 28.00 -3.39
CA LYS A 155 17.36 27.05 -4.08
C LYS A 155 17.27 25.62 -3.54
N ASN A 156 16.96 25.47 -2.26
CA ASN A 156 16.84 24.17 -1.60
C ASN A 156 15.36 23.79 -1.49
N LEU A 157 14.92 22.84 -2.34
CA LEU A 157 13.52 22.46 -2.46
C LEU A 157 13.17 21.29 -1.55
N GLY A 158 13.60 21.36 -0.28
CA GLY A 158 13.41 20.28 0.68
C GLY A 158 14.29 19.05 0.39
N THR A 159 15.49 19.25 -0.17
CA THR A 159 16.46 18.17 -0.39
C THR A 159 16.91 17.60 0.94
N THR A 160 16.87 16.28 1.09
CA THR A 160 17.38 15.62 2.29
C THR A 160 18.90 15.59 2.26
N THR A 161 19.52 16.22 3.26
CA THR A 161 20.98 16.23 3.44
C THR A 161 21.31 15.95 4.90
N PRO A 162 22.35 15.14 5.19
CA PRO A 162 22.77 14.88 6.57
C PRO A 162 23.11 16.19 7.30
N ALA A 163 22.57 16.39 8.50
CA ALA A 163 23.01 17.50 9.36
C ALA A 163 24.36 17.20 10.03
N GLY A 164 24.63 15.91 10.28
CA GLY A 164 25.88 15.38 10.84
C GLY A 164 26.59 14.42 9.88
N THR A 165 27.16 13.35 10.44
CA THR A 165 27.89 12.36 9.63
C THR A 165 26.94 11.55 8.73
N PRO A 166 27.39 11.09 7.54
CA PRO A 166 26.59 10.20 6.70
C PRO A 166 26.17 8.90 7.42
N LEU A 167 27.01 8.39 8.32
CA LEU A 167 26.70 7.20 9.11
C LEU A 167 25.55 7.44 10.09
N GLN A 168 25.55 8.58 10.79
CA GLN A 168 24.45 8.96 11.68
C GLN A 168 23.14 9.10 10.91
N ALA A 169 23.17 9.78 9.75
CA ALA A 169 22.00 9.90 8.90
C ALA A 169 21.52 8.53 8.37
N LEU A 170 22.43 7.63 8.02
CA LEU A 170 22.08 6.27 7.60
C LEU A 170 21.36 5.49 8.70
N ILE A 171 21.89 5.51 9.92
CA ILE A 171 21.24 4.83 11.06
C ILE A 171 19.86 5.44 11.31
N THR A 172 19.73 6.76 11.30
CA THR A 172 18.44 7.44 11.44
C THR A 172 17.45 7.02 10.35
N GLU A 173 17.86 7.02 9.08
CA GLU A 173 17.02 6.63 7.95
C GLU A 173 16.59 5.16 8.01
N ILE A 174 17.47 4.26 8.46
CA ILE A 174 17.12 2.85 8.69
C ILE A 174 16.02 2.75 9.75
N VAL A 175 16.22 3.39 10.91
CA VAL A 175 15.30 3.29 12.06
C VAL A 175 13.94 3.91 11.75
N VAL A 176 13.90 5.12 11.18
CA VAL A 176 12.62 5.77 10.89
C VAL A 176 11.89 5.08 9.74
N THR A 177 12.60 4.60 8.71
CA THR A 177 11.95 3.81 7.66
C THR A 177 11.45 2.48 8.19
N PHE A 178 12.17 1.85 9.13
CA PHE A 178 11.70 0.65 9.82
C PHE A 178 10.37 0.92 10.53
N ILE A 179 10.26 1.99 11.32
CA ILE A 179 9.03 2.33 12.04
C ILE A 179 7.87 2.52 11.07
N MET A 180 8.07 3.31 10.01
CA MET A 180 7.03 3.56 8.99
C MET A 180 6.57 2.27 8.32
N MET A 181 7.51 1.42 7.88
CA MET A 181 7.17 0.19 7.18
C MET A 181 6.62 -0.89 8.10
N PHE A 182 6.98 -0.89 9.38
CA PHE A 182 6.43 -1.83 10.36
C PHE A 182 4.94 -1.54 10.58
N VAL A 183 4.60 -0.27 10.81
CA VAL A 183 3.20 0.18 10.90
C VAL A 183 2.46 -0.11 9.59
N THR A 184 3.07 0.19 8.44
CA THR A 184 2.49 -0.09 7.12
C THR A 184 2.22 -1.57 6.92
N SER A 185 3.17 -2.45 7.25
CA SER A 185 2.99 -3.91 7.16
C SER A 185 1.86 -4.37 8.07
N ALA A 186 1.75 -3.79 9.27
CA ALA A 186 0.70 -4.14 10.22
C ALA A 186 -0.70 -3.80 9.74
N VAL A 187 -0.89 -2.61 9.17
CA VAL A 187 -2.23 -2.17 8.75
C VAL A 187 -2.58 -2.59 7.33
N ALA A 188 -1.59 -2.85 6.45
CA ALA A 188 -1.83 -3.21 5.06
C ALA A 188 -1.92 -4.71 4.80
N THR A 189 -1.31 -5.56 5.65
CA THR A 189 -1.23 -7.01 5.38
C THR A 189 -1.97 -7.88 6.40
N ASP A 190 -2.37 -7.34 7.55
CA ASP A 190 -3.11 -8.08 8.56
C ASP A 190 -4.60 -7.71 8.54
N THR A 191 -5.43 -8.67 8.15
CA THR A 191 -6.90 -8.51 8.11
C THR A 191 -7.52 -8.28 9.49
N ARG A 192 -6.77 -8.46 10.59
CA ARG A 192 -7.21 -8.14 11.95
C ARG A 192 -7.02 -6.66 12.30
N ALA A 193 -6.19 -5.93 11.56
CA ALA A 193 -6.02 -4.51 11.76
C ALA A 193 -7.29 -3.75 11.32
N VAL A 194 -7.58 -2.62 11.97
CA VAL A 194 -8.69 -1.74 11.59
C VAL A 194 -8.32 -1.05 10.27
N GLY A 195 -8.70 -1.66 9.16
CA GLY A 195 -8.34 -1.21 7.81
C GLY A 195 -8.77 0.23 7.51
N GLU A 196 -9.87 0.68 8.09
CA GLU A 196 -10.37 2.06 7.96
C GLU A 196 -9.40 3.10 8.52
N LEU A 197 -8.57 2.73 9.50
CA LEU A 197 -7.58 3.63 10.11
C LEU A 197 -6.16 3.46 9.54
N ALA A 198 -5.99 2.61 8.53
CA ALA A 198 -4.67 2.28 7.98
C ALA A 198 -3.93 3.53 7.47
N GLY A 199 -4.61 4.39 6.72
CA GLY A 199 -4.02 5.63 6.21
C GLY A 199 -3.57 6.55 7.33
N LEU A 200 -4.40 6.75 8.36
CA LEU A 200 -4.06 7.59 9.51
C LEU A 200 -2.88 7.02 10.29
N ALA A 201 -2.82 5.70 10.49
CA ALA A 201 -1.71 5.05 11.18
C ALA A 201 -0.37 5.26 10.44
N VAL A 202 -0.36 5.03 9.13
CA VAL A 202 0.86 5.18 8.31
C VAL A 202 1.30 6.65 8.23
N GLY A 203 0.37 7.58 7.97
CA GLY A 203 0.71 9.00 7.92
C GLY A 203 1.13 9.57 9.29
N SER A 204 0.56 9.07 10.40
CA SER A 204 1.02 9.42 11.75
C SER A 204 2.44 8.93 12.01
N ALA A 205 2.78 7.71 11.57
CA ALA A 205 4.15 7.21 11.66
C ALA A 205 5.13 8.10 10.88
N VAL A 206 4.77 8.51 9.66
CA VAL A 206 5.58 9.45 8.86
C VAL A 206 5.71 10.81 9.55
N CYS A 207 4.64 11.35 10.14
CA CYS A 207 4.69 12.60 10.91
C CYS A 207 5.69 12.52 12.07
N ILE A 208 5.54 11.51 12.93
CA ILE A 208 6.40 11.30 14.11
C ILE A 208 7.86 11.12 13.68
N ASN A 209 8.08 10.31 12.65
CA ASN A 209 9.40 10.09 12.10
C ASN A 209 10.01 11.37 11.52
N SER A 210 9.21 12.22 10.86
CA SER A 210 9.67 13.49 10.31
C SER A 210 10.06 14.49 11.41
N ILE A 211 9.33 14.51 12.54
CA ILE A 211 9.68 15.34 13.70
C ILE A 211 11.08 14.97 14.21
N LEU A 212 11.36 13.67 14.32
CA LEU A 212 12.64 13.16 14.84
C LEU A 212 13.77 13.25 13.81
N ALA A 213 13.54 12.75 12.59
CA ALA A 213 14.59 12.60 11.57
C ALA A 213 14.88 13.89 10.82
N GLY A 214 13.93 14.83 10.76
CA GLY A 214 14.09 16.12 10.09
C GLY A 214 15.38 16.86 10.50
N PRO A 215 15.63 17.13 11.79
CA PRO A 215 16.84 17.83 12.23
C PRO A 215 18.14 17.00 12.13
N VAL A 216 18.06 15.68 11.90
CA VAL A 216 19.24 14.79 11.89
C VAL A 216 19.67 14.40 10.47
N SER A 217 18.71 13.97 9.66
CA SER A 217 18.92 13.41 8.32
C SER A 217 18.06 14.09 7.24
N GLY A 218 17.12 14.96 7.62
CA GLY A 218 16.13 15.54 6.71
C GLY A 218 14.86 14.71 6.54
N GLY A 219 14.79 13.49 7.11
CA GLY A 219 13.58 12.67 7.15
C GLY A 219 13.08 12.25 5.76
N SER A 220 13.88 11.46 5.03
CA SER A 220 13.52 10.96 3.71
C SER A 220 12.50 9.84 3.77
N MET A 221 12.89 8.70 4.35
CA MET A 221 12.17 7.42 4.32
C MET A 221 11.86 6.88 2.91
N ASN A 222 12.22 7.58 1.84
CA ASN A 222 11.70 7.37 0.49
C ASN A 222 12.69 7.85 -0.59
N PRO A 223 13.29 6.92 -1.35
CA PRO A 223 14.26 7.26 -2.40
C PRO A 223 13.72 8.23 -3.47
N ALA A 224 12.44 8.14 -3.86
CA ALA A 224 11.85 9.05 -4.84
C ALA A 224 11.69 10.47 -4.28
N ARG A 225 11.24 10.60 -3.02
CA ARG A 225 11.12 11.88 -2.30
C ARG A 225 12.47 12.57 -2.10
N THR A 226 13.57 11.82 -2.06
CA THR A 226 14.92 12.40 -2.05
C THR A 226 15.40 12.76 -3.45
N LEU A 227 15.24 11.89 -4.44
CA LEU A 227 15.82 12.10 -5.76
C LEU A 227 15.19 13.27 -6.52
N GLY A 228 13.87 13.42 -6.45
CA GLY A 228 13.14 14.52 -7.12
C GLY A 228 13.73 15.91 -6.81
N PRO A 229 13.73 16.35 -5.54
CA PRO A 229 14.25 17.66 -5.18
C PRO A 229 15.77 17.74 -5.37
N ALA A 230 16.51 16.64 -5.21
CA ALA A 230 17.96 16.60 -5.47
C ALA A 230 18.28 16.99 -6.92
N LEU A 231 17.53 16.47 -7.89
CA LEU A 231 17.65 16.82 -9.30
C LEU A 231 17.27 18.28 -9.57
N ALA A 232 16.14 18.75 -9.02
CA ALA A 232 15.67 20.11 -9.24
C ALA A 232 16.61 21.16 -8.61
N SER A 233 17.16 20.89 -7.43
CA SER A 233 18.09 21.76 -6.70
C SER A 233 19.56 21.56 -7.09
N ASN A 234 19.89 20.58 -7.93
CA ASN A 234 21.26 20.19 -8.27
C ASN A 234 22.15 19.90 -7.03
N ARG A 235 21.61 19.13 -6.08
CA ARG A 235 22.26 18.80 -4.79
C ARG A 235 22.21 17.31 -4.55
N PHE A 236 23.37 16.66 -4.62
CA PHE A 236 23.49 15.18 -4.57
C PHE A 236 24.29 14.66 -3.38
N ASN A 237 24.49 15.49 -2.36
CA ASN A 237 25.32 15.17 -1.20
C ASN A 237 24.79 13.95 -0.44
N SER A 238 25.65 12.94 -0.27
CA SER A 238 25.35 11.71 0.47
C SER A 238 24.07 10.99 0.02
N LEU A 239 23.69 11.11 -1.25
CA LEU A 239 22.44 10.50 -1.77
C LEU A 239 22.30 9.02 -1.42
N TRP A 240 23.40 8.27 -1.49
CA TRP A 240 23.44 6.82 -1.23
C TRP A 240 22.80 6.45 0.12
N VAL A 241 22.88 7.33 1.12
CA VAL A 241 22.26 7.14 2.45
C VAL A 241 20.75 6.96 2.34
N TYR A 242 20.11 7.76 1.48
CA TYR A 242 18.66 7.80 1.29
C TYR A 242 18.15 6.76 0.29
N PHE A 243 19.05 5.99 -0.32
CA PHE A 243 18.69 4.77 -1.06
C PHE A 243 18.90 3.55 -0.18
N LEU A 244 20.08 3.42 0.45
CA LEU A 244 20.42 2.28 1.28
C LEU A 244 19.58 2.22 2.55
N GLY A 245 19.48 3.34 3.29
CA GLY A 245 18.77 3.41 4.56
C GLY A 245 17.31 2.98 4.44
N PRO A 246 16.53 3.60 3.53
CA PRO A 246 15.14 3.21 3.34
C PRO A 246 14.93 1.77 2.89
N VAL A 247 15.76 1.25 1.97
CA VAL A 247 15.65 -0.14 1.52
C VAL A 247 15.92 -1.11 2.69
N VAL A 248 16.99 -0.89 3.46
CA VAL A 248 17.30 -1.74 4.62
C VAL A 248 16.20 -1.64 5.68
N GLY A 249 15.75 -0.43 6.02
CA GLY A 249 14.70 -0.21 7.01
C GLY A 249 13.37 -0.88 6.64
N THR A 250 12.92 -0.71 5.39
CA THR A 250 11.67 -1.33 4.91
C THR A 250 11.74 -2.87 4.93
N LEU A 251 12.86 -3.46 4.49
CA LEU A 251 13.04 -4.90 4.53
C LEU A 251 13.05 -5.45 5.96
N LEU A 252 13.85 -4.85 6.85
CA LEU A 252 13.91 -5.26 8.26
C LEU A 252 12.52 -5.22 8.89
N ALA A 253 11.77 -4.14 8.69
CA ALA A 253 10.43 -4.00 9.24
C ALA A 253 9.45 -5.03 8.70
N SER A 254 9.48 -5.27 7.39
CA SER A 254 8.59 -6.24 6.76
C SER A 254 8.88 -7.66 7.26
N PHE A 255 10.16 -8.04 7.40
CA PHE A 255 10.55 -9.33 7.99
C PHE A 255 10.21 -9.43 9.47
N SER A 256 10.46 -8.39 10.27
CA SER A 256 10.10 -8.37 11.69
C SER A 256 8.59 -8.51 11.89
N TYR A 257 7.78 -7.79 11.11
CA TYR A 257 6.32 -7.92 11.20
C TYR A 257 5.84 -9.32 10.78
N ASN A 258 6.41 -9.86 9.70
CA ASN A 258 6.12 -11.22 9.25
C ASN A 258 6.48 -12.28 10.30
N PHE A 259 7.51 -12.05 11.12
CA PHE A 259 7.94 -12.96 12.17
C PHE A 259 7.01 -12.95 13.39
N ILE A 260 6.52 -11.78 13.81
CA ILE A 260 5.65 -11.64 14.99
C ILE A 260 4.18 -11.94 14.71
N ARG A 261 3.74 -11.84 13.44
CA ARG A 261 2.34 -12.11 13.13
C ARG A 261 2.07 -13.60 13.31
N PHE A 262 0.96 -13.92 13.98
CA PHE A 262 0.46 -15.28 14.00
C PHE A 262 -0.15 -15.63 12.63
N ASP A 263 0.46 -16.58 11.93
CA ASP A 263 -0.18 -17.22 10.77
C ASP A 263 -1.44 -17.94 11.27
N LYS A 264 -2.52 -17.90 10.47
CA LYS A 264 -3.57 -18.90 10.64
C LYS A 264 -2.92 -20.27 10.42
N SER A 265 -2.65 -20.97 11.52
CA SER A 265 -2.65 -22.43 11.52
C SER A 265 -3.82 -22.89 10.65
N ARG A 266 -3.53 -23.86 9.76
CA ARG A 266 -4.46 -24.65 8.93
C ARG A 266 -5.91 -24.37 9.27
N LYS A 267 -6.74 -24.06 8.26
CA LYS A 267 -8.20 -24.26 8.30
C LYS A 267 -8.47 -25.40 9.28
N SER A 268 -8.98 -25.08 10.48
CA SER A 268 -9.61 -26.11 11.28
C SER A 268 -10.60 -26.72 10.31
N GLU A 269 -10.48 -28.03 10.06
CA GLU A 269 -11.52 -28.75 9.33
C GLU A 269 -12.84 -28.25 9.89
N PRO A 270 -13.83 -27.90 9.03
CA PRO A 270 -15.14 -27.58 9.54
C PRO A 270 -15.53 -28.78 10.38
N GLN A 271 -15.54 -28.60 11.70
CA GLN A 271 -15.97 -29.62 12.63
C GLN A 271 -17.42 -29.82 12.24
N LYS A 272 -17.69 -30.87 11.44
CA LYS A 272 -19.02 -31.21 10.96
C LYS A 272 -19.84 -31.42 12.22
N THR A 273 -20.50 -30.37 12.68
CA THR A 273 -21.47 -30.49 13.74
C THR A 273 -22.54 -31.36 13.11
N PRO A 274 -22.81 -32.58 13.64
CA PRO A 274 -23.83 -33.42 13.07
C PRO A 274 -25.11 -32.59 13.01
N SER A 275 -25.79 -32.60 11.87
CA SER A 275 -27.03 -31.86 11.72
C SER A 275 -27.97 -32.20 12.90
N LEU A 276 -28.78 -31.24 13.35
CA LEU A 276 -29.72 -31.44 14.46
C LEU A 276 -30.58 -32.72 14.31
N LYS A 277 -30.83 -33.15 13.06
CA LYS A 277 -31.49 -34.44 12.76
C LYS A 277 -30.65 -35.64 13.20
N LEU A 278 -29.35 -35.67 12.90
CA LEU A 278 -28.43 -36.72 13.34
C LEU A 278 -28.28 -36.76 14.87
N ARG A 279 -28.24 -35.59 15.53
CA ARG A 279 -28.27 -35.54 17.01
C ARG A 279 -29.55 -36.10 17.60
N ARG A 280 -30.71 -35.81 16.99
CA ARG A 280 -32.01 -36.32 17.45
C ARG A 280 -32.12 -37.83 17.26
N LEU A 281 -31.65 -38.36 16.13
CA LEU A 281 -31.63 -39.80 15.87
C LEU A 281 -30.70 -40.52 16.84
N GLN A 282 -29.49 -40.00 17.06
CA GLN A 282 -28.55 -40.56 18.04
C GLN A 282 -29.08 -40.52 19.48
N SER A 283 -29.79 -39.46 19.87
CA SER A 283 -30.44 -39.39 21.19
C SER A 283 -31.63 -40.34 21.32
N GLN A 284 -32.35 -40.63 20.23
CA GLN A 284 -33.46 -41.59 20.24
C GLN A 284 -32.95 -43.02 20.26
N GLU A 285 -31.89 -43.34 19.51
CA GLU A 285 -31.21 -44.64 19.57
C GLU A 285 -30.66 -44.91 20.98
N ALA A 286 -29.98 -43.94 21.59
CA ALA A 286 -29.44 -44.05 22.94
C ALA A 286 -30.54 -44.23 24.01
N ALA A 287 -31.67 -43.53 23.87
CA ALA A 287 -32.81 -43.69 24.77
C ALA A 287 -33.45 -45.08 24.64
N SER A 288 -33.61 -45.61 23.42
CA SER A 288 -34.17 -46.96 23.22
C SER A 288 -33.25 -48.08 23.72
N ALA A 289 -31.93 -47.88 23.64
CA ALA A 289 -30.94 -48.85 24.13
C ALA A 289 -30.91 -48.91 25.66
N ALA A 290 -31.14 -47.78 26.35
CA ALA A 290 -31.24 -47.73 27.80
C ALA A 290 -32.53 -48.41 28.32
N ASP A 291 -33.66 -48.17 27.64
CA ASP A 291 -34.95 -48.81 27.96
C ASP A 291 -34.90 -50.34 27.77
N ALA A 292 -34.14 -50.81 26.78
CA ALA A 292 -33.96 -52.25 26.53
C ALA A 292 -33.05 -52.94 27.57
N SER A 293 -32.14 -52.20 28.23
CA SER A 293 -31.28 -52.73 29.29
C SER A 293 -31.94 -52.79 30.66
N ASP A 294 -33.01 -52.02 30.89
CA ASP A 294 -33.77 -52.03 32.16
C ASP A 294 -34.86 -53.12 32.21
N ILE A 295 -35.05 -53.88 31.11
CA ILE A 295 -36.04 -54.97 30.99
C ILE A 295 -35.38 -56.37 30.98
N ALA A 296 -34.05 -56.45 31.07
CA ALA A 296 -33.28 -57.69 31.15
C ALA A 296 -32.77 -57.96 32.58
#